data_AF-A0A354UQW1-F1
#
_entry.id   AF-A0A354UQW1-F1
#
_cell.length_a   1.000
_cell.length_b   1.000
_cell.length_c   1.000
_cell.angle_alpha   90.00
_cell.angle_beta   90.00
_cell.angle_gamma   90.00
#
_symmetry.space_group_name_H-M   'P 1'
#
loop_
_entity.id
_entity.type
_entity.pdbx_description
1 polymer ?
#
loop_
_entity_poly.entity_id
_entity_poly.type
_entity_poly.pdbx_seq_one_letter_code
_entity_poly.pdbx_strand_id
1 'polypeptide(L)'
;MKLKKRDFIAFGIMAILLAVAIAVDVLAGMWGDVITMHLYGSGQNLTDDNKELTAALSKSRLLNYDIAEEGVVLVKNEDETLPLSKDEIKKINIFGWSSSDGGWVCGSDGSAASNDGVAKNKLKMNGILQMCDKKYCKKCGWGNEKSASKCTKNDCGGKEFVDYGIEYNQELAAMYKNFCASRALDGNGNLIRALTGDPRYYLLTEPVREKYDEAGENGKTILQNAKEFSDIALVVISRLGGEGVDLPFVQYKNLDGTKPKVTDHDKNAPEDPSRTYLDITTEEEALLKMVTENFNKVIVLYNSCNEMNLSFLDDYDVDAALISNGLGENGIFALPALLTGDANPSGKTTNTHAYDLTYDSTFVNAAGQTLSKGSYVIYQENIYSGYKWYETADKEGYWANYTKEISDRKGGKKTLTGYDAVVQYPFGY
;
A
#
# COMPACT_ATOMS: atom_id res chain seq x y z
N MET A 1 66.63 -18.81 43.57
CA MET A 1 67.19 -18.65 42.20
C MET A 1 67.22 -17.16 41.88
N LYS A 2 68.40 -16.54 41.68
CA LYS A 2 68.49 -15.11 41.33
C LYS A 2 68.14 -14.94 39.85
N LEU A 3 67.10 -14.17 39.56
CA LEU A 3 66.68 -13.85 38.20
C LEU A 3 67.82 -13.13 37.46
N LYS A 4 68.17 -13.62 36.27
CA LYS A 4 69.18 -13.02 35.39
C LYS A 4 68.54 -11.91 34.56
N LYS A 5 69.33 -10.98 34.03
CA LYS A 5 68.83 -9.89 33.15
C LYS A 5 67.95 -10.40 31.99
N ARG A 6 68.26 -11.58 31.44
CA ARG A 6 67.46 -12.24 30.40
C ARG A 6 66.05 -12.59 30.88
N ASP A 7 65.89 -12.95 32.15
CA ASP A 7 64.60 -13.34 32.72
C ASP A 7 63.71 -12.10 32.88
N PHE A 8 64.28 -10.95 33.27
CA PHE A 8 63.55 -9.67 33.30
C PHE A 8 63.10 -9.21 31.90
N ILE A 9 63.94 -9.39 30.88
CA ILE A 9 63.56 -9.09 29.49
C ILE A 9 62.43 -10.03 29.03
N ALA A 10 62.53 -11.33 29.34
CA ALA A 10 61.49 -12.30 29.01
C ALA A 10 60.15 -11.98 29.71
N PHE A 11 60.18 -11.62 31.00
CA PHE A 11 58.98 -11.20 31.73
C PHE A 11 58.39 -9.91 31.18
N GLY A 12 59.22 -8.95 30.79
CA GLY A 12 58.77 -7.72 30.13
C GLY A 12 58.07 -8.00 28.80
N ILE A 13 58.64 -8.86 27.95
CA ILE A 13 58.02 -9.27 26.68
C ILE A 13 56.71 -10.01 26.93
N MET A 14 56.66 -10.94 27.90
CA MET A 14 55.43 -11.66 28.24
C MET A 14 54.34 -10.73 28.77
N ALA A 15 54.68 -9.73 29.58
CA ALA A 15 53.73 -8.74 30.08
C ALA A 15 53.17 -7.87 28.94
N ILE A 16 54.00 -7.47 27.97
CA ILE A 16 53.55 -6.72 26.79
C ILE A 16 52.63 -7.58 25.92
N LEU A 17 52.99 -8.84 25.65
CA LEU A 17 52.15 -9.74 24.86
C LEU A 17 50.80 -10.00 25.54
N LEU A 18 50.78 -10.14 26.86
CA LEU A 18 49.53 -10.29 27.62
C LEU A 18 48.68 -9.02 27.54
N ALA A 19 49.28 -7.84 27.68
CA ALA A 19 48.56 -6.56 27.56
C ALA A 19 47.97 -6.37 26.16
N VAL A 20 48.71 -6.73 25.11
CA VAL A 20 48.23 -6.71 23.72
C VAL A 20 47.09 -7.71 23.53
N ALA A 21 47.21 -8.93 24.05
CA ALA A 21 46.16 -9.94 23.95
C ALA A 21 44.85 -9.48 24.62
N ILE A 22 44.94 -8.88 25.82
CA ILE A 22 43.78 -8.32 26.52
C ILE A 22 43.18 -7.16 25.72
N ALA A 23 44.00 -6.27 25.16
CA ALA A 23 43.51 -5.15 24.34
C ALA A 23 42.80 -5.65 23.07
N VAL A 24 43.33 -6.67 22.41
CA VAL A 24 42.71 -7.30 21.24
C VAL A 24 41.40 -7.97 21.61
N ASP A 25 41.33 -8.69 22.74
CA ASP A 25 40.10 -9.34 23.21
C ASP A 25 38.99 -8.32 23.53
N VAL A 26 39.34 -7.22 24.21
CA VAL A 26 38.41 -6.11 24.47
C VAL A 26 37.95 -5.46 23.17
N LEU A 27 38.86 -5.20 22.22
CA LEU A 27 38.49 -4.65 20.92
C LEU A 27 37.63 -5.63 20.11
N ALA A 28 37.91 -6.93 20.15
CA ALA A 28 37.10 -7.95 19.51
C ALA A 28 35.71 -8.05 20.14
N GLY A 29 35.58 -7.89 21.46
CA GLY A 29 34.29 -7.81 22.15
C GLY A 29 33.51 -6.55 21.80
N MET A 30 34.16 -5.38 21.75
CA MET A 30 33.53 -4.11 21.38
C MET A 30 33.01 -4.08 19.94
N TRP A 31 33.72 -4.77 19.02
CA TRP A 31 33.42 -4.81 17.60
C TRP A 31 32.87 -6.18 17.15
N GLY A 32 32.43 -7.01 18.10
CA GLY A 32 32.07 -8.41 17.86
C GLY A 32 30.99 -8.57 16.79
N ASP A 33 30.01 -7.67 16.76
CA ASP A 33 28.95 -7.67 15.76
C ASP A 33 29.47 -7.34 14.35
N VAL A 34 30.35 -6.34 14.23
CA VAL A 34 30.97 -5.94 12.95
C VAL A 34 31.90 -7.03 12.42
N ILE A 35 32.67 -7.66 13.30
CA ILE A 35 33.58 -8.76 12.96
C ILE A 35 32.77 -9.98 12.53
N THR A 36 31.74 -10.35 13.29
CA THR A 36 30.83 -11.45 12.95
C THR A 36 30.15 -11.19 11.60
N MET A 37 29.66 -9.97 11.38
CA MET A 37 29.03 -9.57 10.12
C MET A 37 30.00 -9.64 8.93
N HIS A 38 31.25 -9.23 9.10
CA HIS A 38 32.25 -9.28 8.03
C HIS A 38 32.69 -10.71 7.68
N LEU A 39 32.82 -11.58 8.69
CA LEU A 39 33.31 -12.96 8.51
C LEU A 39 32.21 -13.95 8.12
N TYR A 40 31.01 -13.81 8.70
CA TYR A 40 29.90 -14.76 8.52
C TYR A 40 28.73 -14.19 7.71
N GLY A 41 28.70 -12.88 7.46
CA GLY A 41 27.53 -12.22 6.87
C GLY A 41 26.35 -12.11 7.84
N SER A 42 25.39 -11.24 7.54
CA SER A 42 24.15 -11.08 8.31
C SER A 42 23.01 -11.94 7.73
N GLY A 43 23.19 -13.26 7.65
CA GLY A 43 22.10 -14.12 7.16
C GLY A 43 22.43 -15.60 7.09
N GLN A 44 21.39 -16.42 7.17
CA GLN A 44 21.48 -17.78 6.64
C GLN A 44 21.52 -17.70 5.11
N ASN A 45 22.38 -18.50 4.47
CA ASN A 45 22.33 -18.71 3.02
C ASN A 45 21.07 -19.50 2.68
N LEU A 46 19.96 -18.79 2.55
CA LEU A 46 18.66 -19.28 2.14
C LEU A 46 18.65 -19.44 0.61
N THR A 47 19.42 -20.39 0.08
CA THR A 47 19.38 -20.71 -1.35
C THR A 47 18.09 -21.47 -1.68
N ASP A 48 17.58 -21.26 -2.90
CA ASP A 48 16.33 -21.84 -3.42
C ASP A 48 16.29 -23.39 -3.38
N ASP A 49 17.43 -24.04 -3.15
CA ASP A 49 17.55 -25.50 -3.06
C ASP A 49 17.24 -26.06 -1.65
N ASN A 50 17.00 -25.20 -0.66
CA ASN A 50 16.61 -25.63 0.68
C ASN A 50 15.11 -26.00 0.72
N LYS A 51 14.84 -27.31 0.84
CA LYS A 51 13.49 -27.87 0.92
C LYS A 51 12.68 -27.36 2.12
N GLU A 52 13.32 -27.15 3.26
CA GLU A 52 12.65 -26.66 4.47
C GLU A 52 12.24 -25.20 4.32
N LEU A 53 13.13 -24.38 3.76
CA LEU A 53 12.83 -22.99 3.40
C LEU A 53 11.67 -22.91 2.41
N THR A 54 11.70 -23.72 1.36
CA THR A 54 10.63 -23.75 0.35
C THR A 54 9.28 -24.12 0.96
N ALA A 55 9.26 -25.11 1.86
CA ALA A 55 8.07 -25.52 2.59
C ALA A 55 7.57 -24.42 3.55
N ALA A 56 8.47 -23.73 4.25
CA ALA A 56 8.13 -22.61 5.12
C ALA A 56 7.55 -21.42 4.34
N LEU A 57 8.16 -21.04 3.22
CA LEU A 57 7.67 -19.97 2.34
C LEU A 57 6.29 -20.32 1.74
N SER A 58 6.07 -21.58 1.33
CA SER A 58 4.75 -22.03 0.85
C SER A 58 3.67 -21.87 1.94
N LYS A 59 3.95 -22.32 3.18
CA LYS A 59 3.02 -22.14 4.31
C LYS A 59 2.78 -20.68 4.66
N SER A 60 3.83 -19.86 4.69
CA SER A 60 3.73 -18.42 4.96
C SER A 60 2.86 -17.71 3.92
N ARG A 61 3.01 -18.04 2.63
CA ARG A 61 2.18 -17.48 1.56
C ARG A 61 0.70 -17.83 1.71
N LEU A 62 0.39 -19.06 2.08
CA LEU A 62 -1.00 -19.49 2.34
C LEU A 62 -1.59 -18.74 3.54
N LEU A 63 -0.83 -18.60 4.62
CA LEU A 63 -1.28 -17.85 5.78
C LEU A 63 -1.52 -16.37 5.44
N ASN A 64 -0.65 -15.74 4.63
CA ASN A 64 -0.86 -14.36 4.18
C ASN A 64 -2.12 -14.22 3.31
N TYR A 65 -2.45 -15.23 2.52
CA TYR A 65 -3.68 -15.29 1.74
C TYR A 65 -4.91 -15.34 2.67
N ASP A 66 -4.90 -16.24 3.64
CA ASP A 66 -6.00 -16.39 4.61
C ASP A 66 -6.18 -15.09 5.44
N ILE A 67 -5.07 -14.46 5.87
CA ILE A 67 -5.09 -13.17 6.56
C ILE A 67 -5.69 -12.07 5.67
N ALA A 68 -5.42 -12.09 4.36
CA ALA A 68 -5.98 -11.11 3.44
C ALA A 68 -7.47 -11.33 3.16
N GLU A 69 -7.92 -12.58 3.02
CA GLU A 69 -9.35 -12.91 2.91
C GLU A 69 -10.12 -12.40 4.13
N GLU A 70 -9.59 -12.58 5.34
CA GLU A 70 -10.24 -12.15 6.60
C GLU A 70 -10.00 -10.68 6.96
N GLY A 71 -8.98 -10.05 6.39
CA GLY A 71 -8.53 -8.70 6.74
C GLY A 71 -9.12 -7.58 5.88
N VAL A 72 -9.58 -7.90 4.66
CA VAL A 72 -10.21 -6.92 3.77
C VAL A 72 -11.58 -6.53 4.32
N VAL A 73 -11.82 -5.22 4.39
CA VAL A 73 -13.04 -4.63 4.95
C VAL A 73 -13.95 -4.18 3.82
N LEU A 74 -15.20 -4.65 3.78
CA LEU A 74 -16.24 -4.04 2.95
C LEU A 74 -16.72 -2.77 3.64
N VAL A 75 -16.77 -1.66 2.91
CA VAL A 75 -17.26 -0.36 3.44
C VAL A 75 -18.45 0.20 2.66
N LYS A 76 -18.69 -0.29 1.44
CA LYS A 76 -19.90 0.03 0.66
C LYS A 76 -20.31 -1.18 -0.17
N ASN A 77 -21.61 -1.44 -0.28
CA ASN A 77 -22.16 -2.50 -1.14
C ASN A 77 -23.64 -2.21 -1.49
N GLU A 78 -23.86 -1.24 -2.36
CA GLU A 78 -25.19 -0.88 -2.85
C GLU A 78 -25.78 -1.96 -3.75
N ASP A 79 -27.09 -2.15 -3.64
CA ASP A 79 -27.88 -3.11 -4.42
C ASP A 79 -27.29 -4.54 -4.45
N GLU A 80 -26.61 -4.93 -3.36
CA GLU A 80 -25.93 -6.23 -3.22
C GLU A 80 -24.96 -6.50 -4.41
N THR A 81 -24.26 -5.46 -4.88
CA THR A 81 -23.39 -5.55 -6.07
C THR A 81 -22.30 -6.62 -5.93
N LEU A 82 -21.69 -6.74 -4.75
CA LEU A 82 -20.83 -7.85 -4.37
C LEU A 82 -21.61 -8.87 -3.54
N PRO A 83 -21.36 -10.19 -3.74
CA PRO A 83 -20.39 -10.76 -4.67
C PRO A 83 -20.87 -10.78 -6.13
N LEU A 84 -19.94 -10.66 -7.07
CA LEU A 84 -20.15 -10.89 -8.49
C LEU A 84 -20.19 -12.40 -8.78
N SER A 85 -21.27 -12.87 -9.38
CA SER A 85 -21.37 -14.18 -10.00
C SER A 85 -20.22 -14.45 -10.99
N LYS A 86 -19.77 -15.70 -11.02
CA LYS A 86 -18.70 -16.12 -11.94
C LYS A 86 -19.07 -15.96 -13.42
N ASP A 87 -20.36 -15.89 -13.71
CA ASP A 87 -20.85 -15.64 -15.06
C ASP A 87 -20.80 -14.17 -15.50
N GLU A 88 -20.91 -13.23 -14.56
CA GLU A 88 -20.86 -11.81 -14.87
C GLU A 88 -19.43 -11.26 -14.91
N ILE A 89 -18.55 -11.71 -14.01
CA ILE A 89 -17.16 -11.25 -13.95
C ILE A 89 -16.24 -12.03 -14.90
N LYS A 90 -16.62 -12.21 -16.16
CA LYS A 90 -15.72 -12.82 -17.16
C LYS A 90 -14.66 -11.86 -17.66
N LYS A 91 -14.98 -10.57 -17.65
CA LYS A 91 -14.11 -9.47 -18.09
C LYS A 91 -14.23 -8.31 -17.13
N ILE A 92 -13.12 -7.65 -16.81
CA ILE A 92 -13.09 -6.48 -15.93
C ILE A 92 -12.15 -5.40 -16.44
N ASN A 93 -12.55 -4.14 -16.35
CA ASN A 93 -11.66 -3.01 -16.51
C ASN A 93 -11.04 -2.67 -15.15
N ILE A 94 -9.72 -2.53 -15.08
CA ILE A 94 -9.01 -2.14 -13.87
C ILE A 94 -8.44 -0.74 -14.09
N PHE A 95 -9.01 0.23 -13.40
CA PHE A 95 -8.69 1.66 -13.47
C PHE A 95 -7.83 2.09 -12.27
N GLY A 96 -7.17 3.24 -12.42
CA GLY A 96 -6.24 3.82 -11.47
C GLY A 96 -4.81 3.36 -11.72
N TRP A 97 -3.87 4.30 -11.81
CA TRP A 97 -2.44 3.98 -11.96
C TRP A 97 -1.92 3.13 -10.79
N SER A 98 -2.54 3.30 -9.62
CA SER A 98 -2.30 2.52 -8.41
C SER A 98 -2.49 1.01 -8.60
N SER A 99 -3.20 0.55 -9.64
CA SER A 99 -3.31 -0.87 -9.99
C SER A 99 -2.04 -1.48 -10.60
N SER A 100 -1.12 -0.64 -11.09
CA SER A 100 0.12 -1.05 -11.73
C SER A 100 1.23 -1.42 -10.74
N ASP A 101 2.25 -2.13 -11.21
CA ASP A 101 3.45 -2.47 -10.41
C ASP A 101 4.17 -1.23 -9.86
N GLY A 102 4.06 -0.09 -10.56
CA GLY A 102 4.65 1.17 -10.12
C GLY A 102 3.84 1.87 -9.02
N GLY A 103 2.53 1.66 -9.00
CA GLY A 103 1.59 2.39 -8.15
C GLY A 103 0.97 1.59 -7.00
N TRP A 104 1.11 0.27 -7.00
CA TRP A 104 0.61 -0.59 -5.93
C TRP A 104 1.33 -0.35 -4.60
N VAL A 105 0.63 -0.57 -3.48
CA VAL A 105 1.18 -0.46 -2.11
C VAL A 105 1.08 -1.82 -1.42
N CYS A 106 2.21 -2.51 -1.30
CA CYS A 106 2.27 -3.76 -0.53
C CYS A 106 2.33 -3.53 0.99
N GLY A 107 2.82 -2.37 1.42
CA GLY A 107 3.06 -2.05 2.82
C GLY A 107 3.81 -0.73 2.97
N SER A 108 4.10 -0.37 4.23
CA SER A 108 4.80 0.87 4.59
C SER A 108 6.30 0.78 4.28
N ASP A 109 6.90 1.91 3.91
CA ASP A 109 8.35 2.05 3.86
C ASP A 109 8.94 2.28 5.27
N GLY A 110 10.26 2.14 5.42
CA GLY A 110 10.99 2.16 6.69
C GLY A 110 11.44 0.76 7.10
N SER A 111 11.47 0.51 8.41
CA SER A 111 11.88 -0.79 8.97
C SER A 111 11.03 -1.97 8.45
N ALA A 112 9.75 -1.77 8.14
CA ALA A 112 8.88 -2.80 7.55
C ALA A 112 9.35 -3.27 6.15
N ALA A 113 10.00 -2.39 5.39
CA ALA A 113 10.58 -2.69 4.07
C ALA A 113 12.03 -3.22 4.14
N SER A 114 12.55 -3.52 5.35
CA SER A 114 13.87 -4.15 5.51
C SER A 114 13.89 -5.62 5.07
N ASN A 115 12.72 -6.26 4.95
CA ASN A 115 12.58 -7.62 4.42
C ASN A 115 12.76 -7.69 2.89
N ASP A 116 12.78 -6.55 2.20
CA ASP A 116 13.24 -6.41 0.81
C ASP A 116 14.74 -6.81 0.69
N GLY A 117 15.41 -6.96 1.84
CA GLY A 117 16.73 -7.53 2.07
C GLY A 117 16.84 -9.05 1.95
N VAL A 118 15.81 -9.78 1.50
CA VAL A 118 16.03 -11.04 0.75
C VAL A 118 16.61 -10.66 -0.62
N ALA A 119 17.87 -10.27 -0.55
CA ALA A 119 18.65 -9.69 -1.62
C ALA A 119 18.65 -10.53 -2.91
N LYS A 120 18.53 -9.83 -4.04
CA LYS A 120 18.98 -10.24 -5.39
C LYS A 120 18.23 -11.38 -6.11
N ASN A 121 17.32 -12.12 -5.47
CA ASN A 121 16.53 -13.15 -6.15
C ASN A 121 15.07 -12.71 -6.43
N LYS A 122 14.86 -12.13 -7.61
CA LYS A 122 13.71 -12.38 -8.53
C LYS A 122 12.26 -12.32 -8.03
N LEU A 123 11.94 -11.83 -6.84
CA LEU A 123 10.55 -11.51 -6.46
C LEU A 123 10.32 -10.02 -6.70
N LYS A 124 9.79 -9.70 -7.89
CA LYS A 124 9.30 -8.35 -8.19
C LYS A 124 7.98 -8.15 -7.44
N MET A 125 7.82 -6.99 -6.80
CA MET A 125 6.54 -6.54 -6.24
C MET A 125 5.52 -6.51 -7.38
N ASN A 126 4.43 -7.28 -7.26
CA ASN A 126 3.41 -7.38 -8.29
C ASN A 126 2.21 -6.51 -7.87
N GLY A 127 1.84 -5.54 -8.70
CA GLY A 127 0.52 -4.92 -8.60
C GLY A 127 -0.56 -5.86 -9.14
N ILE A 128 -1.82 -5.46 -9.03
CA ILE A 128 -2.96 -6.28 -9.51
C ILE A 128 -2.76 -6.68 -10.97
N LEU A 129 -2.30 -5.75 -11.82
CA LEU A 129 -2.11 -6.00 -13.25
C LEU A 129 -1.08 -7.11 -13.53
N GLN A 130 0.02 -7.20 -12.76
CA GLN A 130 1.02 -8.25 -12.95
C GLN A 130 0.58 -9.61 -12.37
N MET A 131 -0.31 -9.60 -11.39
CA MET A 131 -0.87 -10.83 -10.85
C MET A 131 -1.83 -11.50 -11.81
N CYS A 132 -2.61 -10.71 -12.54
CA CYS A 132 -3.51 -11.24 -13.57
C CYS A 132 -2.74 -11.99 -14.69
N ASP A 133 -1.43 -11.76 -14.84
CA ASP A 133 -0.59 -12.41 -15.85
C ASP A 133 0.13 -13.68 -15.36
N LYS A 134 0.06 -14.01 -14.06
CA LYS A 134 0.88 -15.09 -13.47
C LYS A 134 0.02 -16.19 -12.85
N LYS A 135 0.59 -17.40 -12.79
CA LYS A 135 -0.02 -18.61 -12.20
C LYS A 135 0.62 -18.96 -10.85
N TYR A 136 -0.20 -19.16 -9.83
CA TYR A 136 0.18 -19.64 -8.51
C TYR A 136 -0.05 -21.13 -8.32
N CYS A 137 0.88 -21.75 -7.59
CA CYS A 137 0.87 -23.16 -7.26
C CYS A 137 1.06 -23.32 -5.75
N LYS A 138 0.06 -23.87 -5.04
CA LYS A 138 0.12 -24.08 -3.58
C LYS A 138 1.31 -24.97 -3.18
N LYS A 139 1.64 -25.97 -4.00
CA LYS A 139 2.71 -26.94 -3.74
C LYS A 139 4.12 -26.44 -4.04
N CYS A 140 4.26 -25.56 -5.03
CA CYS A 140 5.56 -25.20 -5.61
C CYS A 140 5.91 -23.71 -5.48
N GLY A 141 4.98 -22.89 -4.99
CA GLY A 141 5.19 -21.46 -4.85
C GLY A 141 5.36 -20.73 -6.18
N TRP A 142 5.67 -19.45 -6.08
CA TRP A 142 5.77 -18.52 -7.20
C TRP A 142 6.92 -18.80 -8.19
N GLY A 143 6.67 -18.55 -9.49
CA GLY A 143 7.72 -18.09 -10.41
C GLY A 143 8.59 -19.14 -11.11
N ASN A 144 8.23 -20.43 -11.12
CA ASN A 144 8.92 -21.39 -11.98
C ASN A 144 7.92 -22.22 -12.81
N GLU A 145 7.70 -21.81 -14.05
CA GLU A 145 6.88 -22.53 -15.04
C GLU A 145 7.31 -23.99 -15.19
N LYS A 146 8.59 -24.32 -14.98
CA LYS A 146 9.10 -25.71 -15.01
C LYS A 146 8.72 -26.54 -13.78
N SER A 147 8.44 -25.90 -12.65
CA SER A 147 7.96 -26.55 -11.42
C SER A 147 6.44 -26.69 -11.42
N ALA A 148 5.75 -25.67 -11.96
CA ALA A 148 4.30 -25.63 -12.11
C ALA A 148 3.77 -26.70 -13.09
N SER A 149 4.54 -27.04 -14.13
CA SER A 149 4.19 -28.11 -15.09
C SER A 149 4.12 -29.52 -14.48
N LYS A 150 4.61 -29.72 -13.25
CA LYS A 150 4.56 -30.99 -12.51
C LYS A 150 3.44 -31.04 -11.47
N CYS A 151 2.65 -29.98 -11.35
CA CYS A 151 1.57 -29.87 -10.36
C CYS A 151 0.22 -30.17 -11.02
N THR A 152 -0.66 -30.88 -10.30
CA THR A 152 -2.02 -31.17 -10.76
C THR A 152 -2.97 -30.01 -10.44
N LYS A 153 -4.18 -29.99 -11.03
CA LYS A 153 -5.23 -29.00 -10.71
C LYS A 153 -5.59 -28.95 -9.21
N ASN A 154 -5.33 -30.02 -8.46
CA ASN A 154 -5.56 -30.09 -7.02
C ASN A 154 -4.34 -29.62 -6.18
N ASP A 155 -3.16 -29.50 -6.80
CA ASP A 155 -1.91 -29.01 -6.18
C ASP A 155 -1.71 -27.49 -6.36
N CYS A 156 -2.41 -26.90 -7.33
CA CYS A 156 -2.53 -25.46 -7.53
C CYS A 156 -3.86 -25.03 -6.92
N GLY A 157 -3.84 -24.38 -5.76
CA GLY A 157 -5.05 -23.73 -5.23
C GLY A 157 -4.93 -22.23 -5.24
N GLY A 158 -4.30 -21.68 -6.28
CA GLY A 158 -4.47 -20.28 -6.62
C GLY A 158 -5.93 -20.01 -6.91
N LYS A 159 -6.40 -18.92 -6.33
CA LYS A 159 -7.70 -18.30 -6.57
C LYS A 159 -7.38 -16.98 -7.29
N GLU A 160 -6.58 -17.06 -8.37
CA GLU A 160 -6.11 -15.89 -9.12
C GLU A 160 -7.09 -15.54 -10.24
N PHE A 161 -7.03 -14.32 -10.78
CA PHE A 161 -7.90 -13.89 -11.89
C PHE A 161 -7.94 -14.92 -13.03
N VAL A 162 -6.78 -15.47 -13.42
CA VAL A 162 -6.67 -16.52 -14.46
C VAL A 162 -7.37 -17.83 -14.06
N ASP A 163 -7.29 -18.22 -12.79
CA ASP A 163 -7.92 -19.45 -12.28
C ASP A 163 -9.45 -19.30 -12.16
N TYR A 164 -9.94 -18.08 -11.94
CA TYR A 164 -11.36 -17.74 -12.02
C TYR A 164 -11.85 -17.52 -13.46
N GLY A 165 -10.96 -17.55 -14.45
CA GLY A 165 -11.30 -17.29 -15.85
C GLY A 165 -11.72 -15.83 -16.11
N ILE A 166 -11.21 -14.91 -15.30
CA ILE A 166 -11.48 -13.47 -15.40
C ILE A 166 -10.39 -12.84 -16.26
N GLU A 167 -10.76 -12.32 -17.42
CA GLU A 167 -9.88 -11.52 -18.27
C GLU A 167 -9.91 -10.05 -17.82
N TYR A 168 -8.80 -9.33 -18.04
CA TYR A 168 -8.73 -7.89 -17.79
C TYR A 168 -8.28 -7.13 -19.04
N ASN A 169 -8.62 -5.85 -19.10
CA ASN A 169 -8.30 -4.99 -20.24
C ASN A 169 -6.79 -4.71 -20.33
N GLN A 170 -6.11 -5.37 -21.28
CA GLN A 170 -4.68 -5.25 -21.49
C GLN A 170 -4.25 -3.89 -22.05
N GLU A 171 -5.08 -3.25 -22.87
CA GLU A 171 -4.80 -1.91 -23.41
C GLU A 171 -4.78 -0.88 -22.28
N LEU A 172 -5.78 -0.91 -21.41
CA LEU A 172 -5.86 -0.05 -20.24
C LEU A 172 -4.67 -0.28 -19.28
N ALA A 173 -4.30 -1.55 -19.06
CA ALA A 173 -3.14 -1.90 -18.26
C ALA A 173 -1.82 -1.39 -18.86
N ALA A 174 -1.66 -1.47 -20.18
CA ALA A 174 -0.51 -0.94 -20.90
C ALA A 174 -0.45 0.59 -20.80
N MET A 175 -1.59 1.29 -20.88
CA MET A 175 -1.67 2.74 -20.69
C MET A 175 -1.08 3.15 -19.34
N TYR A 176 -1.47 2.52 -18.23
CA TYR A 176 -0.91 2.86 -16.90
C TYR A 176 0.59 2.53 -16.78
N LYS A 177 1.01 1.35 -17.27
CA LYS A 177 2.43 0.94 -17.25
C LYS A 177 3.30 1.92 -18.05
N ASN A 178 2.79 2.42 -19.17
CA ASN A 178 3.48 3.37 -20.04
C ASN A 178 3.43 4.81 -19.52
N PHE A 179 2.34 5.17 -18.83
CA PHE A 179 2.19 6.50 -18.22
C PHE A 179 3.28 6.74 -17.18
N CYS A 180 3.41 5.85 -16.18
CA CYS A 180 4.48 5.96 -15.19
C CYS A 180 4.93 4.57 -14.73
N ALA A 181 6.22 4.28 -14.90
CA ALA A 181 6.75 2.93 -14.61
C ALA A 181 7.07 2.68 -13.13
N SER A 182 7.20 3.74 -12.32
CA SER A 182 7.61 3.63 -10.92
C SER A 182 7.22 4.88 -10.14
N ARG A 183 7.24 4.78 -8.81
CA ARG A 183 7.23 5.94 -7.91
C ARG A 183 8.44 6.84 -8.12
N ALA A 184 8.40 8.01 -7.46
CA ALA A 184 9.41 9.05 -7.54
C ALA A 184 10.83 8.51 -7.26
N LEU A 185 11.80 9.04 -8.02
CA LEU A 185 13.21 8.66 -7.93
C LEU A 185 14.06 9.84 -7.44
N ASP A 186 15.08 9.54 -6.63
CA ASP A 186 16.10 10.49 -6.23
C ASP A 186 16.98 10.92 -7.41
N GLY A 187 17.87 11.86 -7.16
CA GLY A 187 18.77 12.39 -8.18
C GLY A 187 19.76 11.38 -8.78
N ASN A 188 19.92 10.22 -8.15
CA ASN A 188 20.77 9.11 -8.59
C ASN A 188 19.96 8.01 -9.31
N GLY A 189 18.64 8.18 -9.44
CA GLY A 189 17.75 7.22 -10.07
C GLY A 189 17.28 6.07 -9.17
N ASN A 190 17.46 6.18 -7.85
CA ASN A 190 16.92 5.23 -6.86
C ASN A 190 15.52 5.65 -6.43
N LEU A 191 14.69 4.73 -5.94
CA LEU A 191 13.40 5.10 -5.33
C LEU A 191 13.62 6.03 -4.14
N ILE A 192 12.84 7.12 -4.06
CA ILE A 192 12.79 7.93 -2.84
C ILE A 192 12.24 7.06 -1.72
N ARG A 193 12.89 7.14 -0.56
CA ARG A 193 12.49 6.41 0.65
C ARG A 193 11.93 7.38 1.67
N ALA A 194 10.95 6.96 2.46
CA ALA A 194 10.36 7.78 3.51
C ALA A 194 11.41 8.31 4.50
N LEU A 195 12.43 7.49 4.80
CA LEU A 195 13.52 7.81 5.73
C LEU A 195 14.38 9.01 5.29
N THR A 196 14.27 9.46 4.03
CA THR A 196 14.98 10.67 3.60
C THR A 196 14.37 11.94 4.18
N GLY A 197 13.14 11.87 4.73
CA GLY A 197 12.41 13.06 5.18
C GLY A 197 11.80 13.87 4.03
N ASP A 198 11.90 13.40 2.78
CA ASP A 198 11.43 14.14 1.61
C ASP A 198 9.92 13.92 1.40
N PRO A 199 9.07 14.95 1.53
CA PRO A 199 7.62 14.81 1.41
C PRO A 199 7.17 14.36 0.00
N ARG A 200 8.04 14.48 -1.02
CA ARG A 200 7.78 13.95 -2.37
C ARG A 200 7.82 12.43 -2.44
N TYR A 201 8.21 11.74 -1.36
CA TYR A 201 7.89 10.32 -1.18
C TYR A 201 6.37 10.05 -1.38
N TYR A 202 5.53 11.00 -0.95
CA TYR A 202 4.07 10.96 -1.08
C TYR A 202 3.55 11.57 -2.39
N LEU A 203 4.33 11.56 -3.47
CA LEU A 203 3.89 12.06 -4.78
C LEU A 203 2.72 11.21 -5.32
N LEU A 204 1.56 11.83 -5.53
CA LEU A 204 0.37 11.22 -6.10
C LEU A 204 0.47 11.21 -7.62
N THR A 205 0.32 10.04 -8.23
CA THR A 205 0.47 9.84 -9.68
C THR A 205 -0.82 9.24 -10.22
N GLU A 206 -1.54 10.00 -11.04
CA GLU A 206 -2.70 9.52 -11.79
C GLU A 206 -2.75 10.28 -13.13
N PRO A 207 -3.02 9.63 -14.27
CA PRO A 207 -3.14 10.30 -15.54
C PRO A 207 -4.35 11.22 -15.56
N VAL A 208 -4.21 12.37 -16.21
CA VAL A 208 -5.34 13.27 -16.47
C VAL A 208 -6.39 12.59 -17.36
N ARG A 209 -7.64 13.04 -17.24
CA ARG A 209 -8.81 12.43 -17.91
C ARG A 209 -8.65 12.37 -19.43
N GLU A 210 -7.95 13.30 -20.06
CA GLU A 210 -7.74 13.35 -21.51
C GLU A 210 -6.95 12.13 -22.02
N LYS A 211 -6.17 11.45 -21.16
CA LYS A 211 -5.46 10.21 -21.54
C LYS A 211 -6.39 9.11 -22.04
N TYR A 212 -7.62 9.05 -21.51
CA TYR A 212 -8.59 8.04 -21.90
C TYR A 212 -9.27 8.35 -23.25
N ASP A 213 -9.12 9.58 -23.76
CA ASP A 213 -9.61 9.97 -25.09
C ASP A 213 -8.53 9.80 -26.18
N GLU A 214 -7.31 9.41 -25.82
CA GLU A 214 -6.26 9.09 -26.79
C GLU A 214 -6.65 7.85 -27.62
N ALA A 215 -6.15 7.80 -28.86
CA ALA A 215 -6.42 6.68 -29.76
C ALA A 215 -5.74 5.40 -29.26
N GLY A 216 -6.54 4.35 -29.07
CA GLY A 216 -6.12 2.99 -28.78
C GLY A 216 -5.70 2.20 -30.02
N GLU A 217 -5.45 0.91 -29.83
CA GLU A 217 -4.84 0.00 -30.81
C GLU A 217 -5.66 -0.15 -32.11
N ASN A 218 -6.98 0.01 -32.02
CA ASN A 218 -7.93 -0.18 -33.12
C ASN A 218 -8.48 1.15 -33.70
N GLY A 219 -7.91 2.30 -33.30
CA GLY A 219 -8.33 3.63 -33.74
C GLY A 219 -9.55 4.21 -33.01
N LYS A 220 -10.20 3.48 -32.10
CA LYS A 220 -11.14 4.04 -31.12
C LYS A 220 -10.36 4.64 -29.96
N THR A 221 -11.01 5.44 -29.13
CA THR A 221 -10.40 5.92 -27.88
C THR A 221 -10.22 4.79 -26.87
N ILE A 222 -9.25 4.93 -25.95
CA ILE A 222 -9.04 3.96 -24.85
C ILE A 222 -10.34 3.78 -24.04
N LEU A 223 -11.08 4.85 -23.76
CA LEU A 223 -12.37 4.78 -23.07
C LEU A 223 -13.41 3.98 -23.85
N GLN A 224 -13.52 4.20 -25.17
CA GLN A 224 -14.45 3.43 -26.00
C GLN A 224 -14.11 1.94 -25.99
N ASN A 225 -12.82 1.59 -26.09
CA ASN A 225 -12.38 0.21 -26.00
C ASN A 225 -12.66 -0.41 -24.63
N ALA A 226 -12.46 0.35 -23.54
CA ALA A 226 -12.78 -0.11 -22.19
C ALA A 226 -14.28 -0.43 -22.03
N LYS A 227 -15.16 0.45 -22.54
CA LYS A 227 -16.62 0.22 -22.54
C LYS A 227 -17.03 -1.01 -23.34
N GLU A 228 -16.37 -1.27 -24.47
CA GLU A 228 -16.62 -2.48 -25.26
C GLU A 228 -16.06 -3.75 -24.61
N PHE A 229 -15.05 -3.62 -23.76
CA PHE A 229 -14.40 -4.74 -23.10
C PHE A 229 -15.21 -5.30 -21.94
N SER A 230 -15.74 -4.45 -21.06
CA SER A 230 -16.56 -4.83 -19.91
C SER A 230 -17.36 -3.66 -19.35
N ASP A 231 -18.55 -3.93 -18.82
CA ASP A 231 -19.35 -2.99 -18.03
C ASP A 231 -18.94 -2.93 -16.55
N ILE A 232 -17.99 -3.77 -16.12
CA ILE A 232 -17.47 -3.82 -14.75
C ILE A 232 -16.14 -3.06 -14.68
N ALA A 233 -16.07 -2.10 -13.76
CA ALA A 233 -14.89 -1.29 -13.48
C ALA A 233 -14.44 -1.48 -12.02
N LEU A 234 -13.18 -1.85 -11.84
CA LEU A 234 -12.48 -1.82 -10.55
C LEU A 234 -11.55 -0.60 -10.53
N VAL A 235 -11.83 0.40 -9.71
CA VAL A 235 -11.00 1.59 -9.53
C VAL A 235 -10.08 1.40 -8.33
N VAL A 236 -8.78 1.47 -8.52
CA VAL A 236 -7.78 1.30 -7.45
C VAL A 236 -7.22 2.65 -7.04
N ILE A 237 -7.33 2.99 -5.76
CA ILE A 237 -6.77 4.21 -5.17
C ILE A 237 -5.80 3.80 -4.06
N SER A 238 -4.58 4.33 -4.10
CA SER A 238 -3.55 3.97 -3.12
C SER A 238 -2.89 5.16 -2.45
N ARG A 239 -2.47 4.96 -1.19
CA ARG A 239 -1.63 5.92 -0.42
C ARG A 239 -0.54 5.19 0.35
N LEU A 240 0.69 5.69 0.19
CA LEU A 240 1.88 5.22 0.90
C LEU A 240 1.90 5.70 2.34
N GLY A 241 2.59 4.96 3.20
CA GLY A 241 3.01 5.39 4.53
C GLY A 241 4.49 5.03 4.70
N GLY A 242 5.19 5.72 5.60
CA GLY A 242 6.59 5.41 5.84
C GLY A 242 7.22 6.11 7.04
N GLU A 243 8.33 5.56 7.49
CA GLU A 243 9.12 6.10 8.60
C GLU A 243 9.94 7.32 8.17
N GLY A 244 9.98 8.37 8.99
CA GLY A 244 10.88 9.52 8.80
C GLY A 244 10.26 10.75 8.12
N VAL A 245 9.02 10.64 7.63
CA VAL A 245 8.27 11.77 7.07
C VAL A 245 6.76 11.59 7.30
N ASP A 246 6.12 12.56 7.94
CA ASP A 246 4.67 12.57 8.14
C ASP A 246 3.92 12.88 6.84
N LEU A 247 2.65 12.48 6.77
CA LEU A 247 1.79 12.73 5.63
C LEU A 247 1.60 14.25 5.41
N PRO A 248 1.74 14.75 4.18
CA PRO A 248 1.63 16.18 3.93
C PRO A 248 0.16 16.65 3.93
N PHE A 249 -0.05 17.87 4.44
CA PHE A 249 -1.33 18.59 4.39
C PHE A 249 -1.60 19.25 3.02
N VAL A 250 -0.72 19.02 2.06
CA VAL A 250 -0.84 19.42 0.66
C VAL A 250 -0.64 18.19 -0.21
N GLN A 251 -1.21 18.18 -1.41
CA GLN A 251 -0.92 17.13 -2.38
C GLN A 251 0.24 17.56 -3.28
N TYR A 252 1.24 16.69 -3.41
CA TYR A 252 2.23 16.75 -4.49
C TYR A 252 1.79 15.82 -5.61
N LYS A 253 1.77 16.29 -6.86
CA LYS A 253 1.21 15.52 -7.98
C LYS A 253 2.23 15.25 -9.09
N ASN A 254 2.09 14.10 -9.76
CA ASN A 254 2.76 13.74 -11.01
C ASN A 254 1.72 13.57 -12.11
N LEU A 255 1.52 14.61 -12.92
CA LEU A 255 0.46 14.66 -13.93
C LEU A 255 0.91 14.20 -15.32
N ASP A 256 2.21 14.25 -15.61
CA ASP A 256 2.76 13.90 -16.92
C ASP A 256 3.37 12.49 -16.97
N GLY A 257 3.42 11.81 -15.82
CA GLY A 257 3.99 10.46 -15.69
C GLY A 257 5.52 10.43 -15.82
N THR A 258 6.14 11.59 -16.04
CA THR A 258 7.60 11.70 -16.13
C THR A 258 8.22 11.59 -14.75
N LYS A 259 9.46 11.10 -14.72
CA LYS A 259 10.23 10.91 -13.49
C LYS A 259 10.70 12.29 -13.05
N PRO A 260 10.18 12.91 -11.96
CA PRO A 260 10.89 14.05 -11.41
C PRO A 260 12.22 13.50 -10.92
N LYS A 261 13.30 13.74 -11.67
CA LYS A 261 14.64 13.56 -11.12
C LYS A 261 14.73 14.57 -10.01
N VAL A 262 14.68 14.12 -8.77
CA VAL A 262 14.81 14.96 -7.57
C VAL A 262 16.30 15.36 -7.39
N THR A 263 16.93 15.87 -8.45
CA THR A 263 18.23 16.58 -8.42
C THR A 263 18.05 18.09 -8.41
N ASP A 264 16.95 18.62 -8.94
CA ASP A 264 16.69 20.06 -8.96
C ASP A 264 15.60 20.38 -7.94
N HIS A 265 16.01 20.94 -6.80
CA HIS A 265 15.12 21.44 -5.75
C HIS A 265 13.96 22.31 -6.31
N ASP A 266 12.73 21.89 -6.03
CA ASP A 266 11.59 22.72 -5.57
C ASP A 266 10.88 23.72 -6.52
N LYS A 267 10.66 23.45 -7.82
CA LYS A 267 9.90 24.46 -8.62
C LYS A 267 8.63 24.04 -9.35
N ASN A 268 8.46 22.79 -9.78
CA ASN A 268 7.44 22.51 -10.81
C ASN A 268 6.56 21.26 -10.61
N ALA A 269 6.71 20.48 -9.53
CA ALA A 269 5.71 19.44 -9.25
C ALA A 269 4.41 20.15 -8.86
N PRO A 270 3.28 19.92 -9.55
CA PRO A 270 2.03 20.60 -9.21
C PRO A 270 1.66 20.30 -7.76
N GLU A 271 1.45 21.37 -7.00
CA GLU A 271 0.96 21.31 -5.63
C GLU A 271 -0.51 21.69 -5.60
N ASP A 272 -1.29 20.98 -4.77
CA ASP A 272 -2.67 21.36 -4.46
C ASP A 272 -2.79 21.57 -2.94
N PRO A 273 -2.80 22.83 -2.48
CA PRO A 273 -2.92 23.15 -1.06
C PRO A 273 -4.37 23.13 -0.57
N SER A 274 -5.34 22.90 -1.46
CA SER A 274 -6.77 22.82 -1.08
C SER A 274 -7.17 21.45 -0.55
N ARG A 275 -6.27 20.47 -0.62
CA ARG A 275 -6.50 19.07 -0.26
C ARG A 275 -5.29 18.50 0.47
N THR A 276 -5.53 17.56 1.36
CA THR A 276 -4.47 16.81 2.03
C THR A 276 -4.07 15.58 1.21
N TYR A 277 -2.96 14.94 1.58
CA TYR A 277 -2.58 13.65 0.99
C TYR A 277 -3.65 12.55 1.15
N LEU A 278 -4.48 12.64 2.20
CA LEU A 278 -5.50 11.65 2.52
C LEU A 278 -6.82 11.86 1.79
N ASP A 279 -6.97 12.98 1.08
CA ASP A 279 -8.08 13.22 0.15
C ASP A 279 -7.76 12.66 -1.24
N ILE A 280 -8.79 12.37 -2.04
CA ILE A 280 -8.59 12.03 -3.46
C ILE A 280 -8.07 13.24 -4.24
N THR A 281 -7.29 13.00 -5.30
CA THR A 281 -6.82 14.08 -6.17
C THR A 281 -7.92 14.54 -7.13
N THR A 282 -7.73 15.71 -7.75
CA THR A 282 -8.57 16.18 -8.86
C THR A 282 -8.59 15.21 -10.05
N GLU A 283 -7.50 14.48 -10.26
CA GLU A 283 -7.38 13.47 -11.32
C GLU A 283 -8.14 12.19 -10.96
N GLU A 284 -8.08 11.77 -9.70
CA GLU A 284 -8.88 10.66 -9.17
C GLU A 284 -10.39 11.01 -9.15
N GLU A 285 -10.76 12.25 -8.82
CA GLU A 285 -12.13 12.78 -8.96
C GLU A 285 -12.61 12.68 -10.42
N ALA A 286 -11.78 13.10 -11.38
CA ALA A 286 -12.11 13.04 -12.80
C ALA A 286 -12.19 11.59 -13.32
N LEU A 287 -11.34 10.70 -12.80
CA LEU A 287 -11.38 9.26 -13.05
C LEU A 287 -12.70 8.65 -12.54
N LEU A 288 -13.04 8.88 -11.28
CA LEU A 288 -14.27 8.38 -10.66
C LEU A 288 -15.51 8.90 -11.41
N LYS A 289 -15.54 10.18 -11.74
CA LYS A 289 -16.61 10.77 -12.56
C LYS A 289 -16.74 10.07 -13.91
N MET A 290 -15.63 9.91 -14.64
CA MET A 290 -15.65 9.25 -15.95
C MET A 290 -16.13 7.80 -15.83
N VAL A 291 -15.64 7.07 -14.84
CA VAL A 291 -15.97 5.65 -14.68
C VAL A 291 -17.44 5.48 -14.31
N THR A 292 -17.95 6.24 -13.35
CA THR A 292 -19.36 6.19 -12.93
C THR A 292 -20.34 6.65 -14.01
N GLU A 293 -19.92 7.49 -14.96
CA GLU A 293 -20.74 7.88 -16.11
C GLU A 293 -20.75 6.86 -17.27
N ASN A 294 -19.85 5.87 -17.26
CA ASN A 294 -19.62 5.00 -18.42
C ASN A 294 -19.73 3.50 -18.15
N PHE A 295 -19.73 3.07 -16.89
CA PHE A 295 -19.77 1.67 -16.48
C PHE A 295 -20.92 1.42 -15.51
N ASN A 296 -21.55 0.24 -15.61
CA ASN A 296 -22.74 -0.08 -14.82
C ASN A 296 -22.41 -0.61 -13.42
N LYS A 297 -21.20 -1.17 -13.24
CA LYS A 297 -20.72 -1.68 -11.97
C LYS A 297 -19.36 -1.08 -11.65
N VAL A 298 -19.31 -0.18 -10.69
CA VAL A 298 -18.11 0.52 -10.25
C VAL A 298 -17.74 0.09 -8.84
N ILE A 299 -16.64 -0.63 -8.73
CA ILE A 299 -16.11 -1.12 -7.47
C ILE A 299 -14.83 -0.34 -7.17
N VAL A 300 -14.71 0.23 -5.98
CA VAL A 300 -13.48 0.89 -5.52
C VAL A 300 -12.68 -0.07 -4.65
N LEU A 301 -11.39 -0.19 -4.93
CA LEU A 301 -10.43 -0.85 -4.04
C LEU A 301 -9.48 0.20 -3.48
N TYR A 302 -9.61 0.44 -2.18
CA TYR A 302 -8.72 1.28 -1.42
C TYR A 302 -7.52 0.47 -0.91
N ASN A 303 -6.31 0.80 -1.36
CA ASN A 303 -5.06 0.10 -1.05
C ASN A 303 -4.05 1.03 -0.37
N SER A 304 -3.99 1.04 0.96
CA SER A 304 -3.21 2.05 1.68
C SER A 304 -2.58 1.60 2.99
N CYS A 305 -1.55 2.32 3.40
CA CYS A 305 -0.95 2.19 4.74
C CYS A 305 -1.54 3.16 5.77
N ASN A 306 -2.47 4.03 5.38
CA ASN A 306 -3.06 5.05 6.25
C ASN A 306 -4.58 4.96 6.19
N GLU A 307 -5.25 5.86 6.89
CA GLU A 307 -6.70 6.05 6.82
C GLU A 307 -7.02 7.26 5.96
N MET A 308 -7.57 7.04 4.76
CA MET A 308 -8.00 8.11 3.85
C MET A 308 -9.38 8.65 4.24
N ASN A 309 -9.63 9.88 3.80
CA ASN A 309 -10.98 10.40 3.71
C ASN A 309 -11.76 9.62 2.63
N LEU A 310 -12.85 8.95 3.04
CA LEU A 310 -13.68 8.12 2.16
C LEU A 310 -14.98 8.84 1.76
N SER A 311 -15.11 10.15 2.01
CA SER A 311 -16.33 10.91 1.68
C SER A 311 -16.72 10.80 0.21
N PHE A 312 -15.73 10.67 -0.68
CA PHE A 312 -15.95 10.55 -2.11
C PHE A 312 -16.80 9.34 -2.50
N LEU A 313 -16.87 8.30 -1.66
CA LEU A 313 -17.74 7.15 -1.90
C LEU A 313 -19.22 7.54 -1.93
N ASP A 314 -19.61 8.65 -1.30
CA ASP A 314 -20.97 9.19 -1.33
C ASP A 314 -21.15 10.31 -2.39
N ASP A 315 -20.04 10.84 -2.92
CA ASP A 315 -20.06 11.90 -3.95
C ASP A 315 -20.17 11.34 -5.37
N TYR A 316 -19.81 10.07 -5.57
CA TYR A 316 -19.86 9.35 -6.84
C TYR A 316 -20.72 8.08 -6.74
N ASP A 317 -21.34 7.67 -7.85
CA ASP A 317 -22.16 6.45 -7.93
C ASP A 317 -21.30 5.17 -7.92
N VAL A 318 -20.63 4.93 -6.79
CA VAL A 318 -19.81 3.74 -6.53
C VAL A 318 -20.71 2.66 -5.92
N ASP A 319 -20.77 1.52 -6.58
CA ASP A 319 -21.61 0.39 -6.16
C ASP A 319 -21.05 -0.34 -4.95
N ALA A 320 -19.73 -0.58 -4.92
CA ALA A 320 -19.10 -1.25 -3.80
C ALA A 320 -17.70 -0.72 -3.53
N ALA A 321 -17.25 -0.82 -2.29
CA ALA A 321 -15.92 -0.39 -1.90
C ALA A 321 -15.29 -1.33 -0.87
N LEU A 322 -14.03 -1.70 -1.11
CA LEU A 322 -13.23 -2.57 -0.27
C LEU A 322 -11.97 -1.83 0.21
N ILE A 323 -11.63 -1.97 1.49
CA ILE A 323 -10.36 -1.55 2.07
C ILE A 323 -9.46 -2.77 2.18
N SER A 324 -8.36 -2.75 1.43
CA SER A 324 -7.37 -3.83 1.43
C SER A 324 -6.15 -3.56 2.30
N ASN A 325 -5.92 -2.30 2.67
CA ASN A 325 -4.67 -1.84 3.28
C ASN A 325 -3.43 -2.32 2.50
N GLY A 326 -2.27 -2.50 3.15
CA GLY A 326 -1.10 -3.17 2.57
C GLY A 326 -1.18 -4.69 2.73
N LEU A 327 -1.37 -5.40 1.63
CA LEU A 327 -1.56 -6.87 1.62
C LEU A 327 -0.27 -7.70 1.49
N GLY A 328 0.90 -7.05 1.64
CA GLY A 328 2.19 -7.68 1.38
C GLY A 328 2.31 -8.21 -0.06
N GLU A 329 3.23 -9.14 -0.28
CA GLU A 329 3.51 -9.67 -1.62
C GLU A 329 2.41 -10.57 -2.19
N ASN A 330 1.56 -11.16 -1.34
CA ASN A 330 0.66 -12.25 -1.74
C ASN A 330 -0.79 -12.11 -1.26
N GLY A 331 -1.10 -11.19 -0.34
CA GLY A 331 -2.47 -11.10 0.17
C GLY A 331 -3.47 -10.69 -0.90
N ILE A 332 -3.03 -9.90 -1.88
CA ILE A 332 -3.87 -9.43 -2.98
C ILE A 332 -4.43 -10.56 -3.86
N PHE A 333 -3.85 -11.77 -3.83
CA PHE A 333 -4.45 -12.93 -4.53
C PHE A 333 -5.81 -13.33 -3.96
N ALA A 334 -6.17 -12.87 -2.75
CA ALA A 334 -7.51 -13.07 -2.19
C ALA A 334 -8.60 -12.33 -2.96
N LEU A 335 -8.26 -11.27 -3.72
CA LEU A 335 -9.24 -10.35 -4.29
C LEU A 335 -10.29 -11.03 -5.19
N PRO A 336 -9.95 -11.92 -6.14
CA PRO A 336 -10.97 -12.62 -6.92
C PRO A 336 -11.95 -13.43 -6.07
N ALA A 337 -11.50 -14.02 -4.97
CA ALA A 337 -12.36 -14.77 -4.05
C ALA A 337 -13.36 -13.85 -3.35
N LEU A 338 -12.88 -12.70 -2.90
CA LEU A 338 -13.68 -11.66 -2.24
C LEU A 338 -14.68 -11.02 -3.22
N LEU A 339 -14.26 -10.78 -4.48
CA LEU A 339 -15.14 -10.26 -5.52
C LEU A 339 -16.21 -11.26 -5.95
N THR A 340 -15.92 -12.57 -5.93
CA THR A 340 -16.83 -13.60 -6.44
C THR A 340 -17.62 -14.36 -5.37
N GLY A 341 -17.39 -14.05 -4.09
CA GLY A 341 -18.07 -14.70 -2.96
C GLY A 341 -17.55 -16.09 -2.61
N ASP A 342 -16.44 -16.53 -3.22
CA ASP A 342 -15.70 -17.73 -2.77
C ASP A 342 -15.00 -17.49 -1.42
N ALA A 343 -14.89 -16.23 -1.00
CA ALA A 343 -14.62 -15.79 0.37
C ALA A 343 -15.51 -14.57 0.68
N ASN A 344 -15.93 -14.42 1.93
CA ASN A 344 -16.73 -13.27 2.37
C ASN A 344 -15.82 -12.25 3.08
N PRO A 345 -15.77 -10.98 2.65
CA PRO A 345 -15.04 -9.96 3.40
C PRO A 345 -15.54 -9.89 4.85
N SER A 346 -14.67 -10.19 5.81
CA SER A 346 -15.01 -10.27 7.24
C SER A 346 -14.27 -9.23 8.09
N GLY A 347 -13.36 -8.46 7.48
CA GLY A 347 -12.60 -7.43 8.16
C GLY A 347 -13.51 -6.33 8.73
N LYS A 348 -12.98 -5.60 9.71
CA LYS A 348 -13.59 -4.42 10.32
C LYS A 348 -12.57 -3.29 10.37
N THR A 349 -13.03 -2.04 10.25
CA THR A 349 -12.13 -0.91 10.38
C THR A 349 -11.56 -0.85 11.80
N THR A 350 -10.27 -0.56 11.92
CA THR A 350 -9.60 -0.39 13.22
C THR A 350 -9.65 1.05 13.72
N ASN A 351 -10.12 1.96 12.86
CA ASN A 351 -10.20 3.38 13.08
C ASN A 351 -11.60 3.91 12.70
N THR A 352 -11.91 5.12 13.18
CA THR A 352 -13.17 5.83 12.90
C THR A 352 -13.01 6.71 11.68
N HIS A 353 -13.66 6.35 10.57
CA HIS A 353 -13.63 7.18 9.35
C HIS A 353 -14.59 8.35 9.47
N ALA A 354 -14.04 9.55 9.68
CA ALA A 354 -14.79 10.80 9.66
C ALA A 354 -14.94 11.35 8.23
N TYR A 355 -16.02 12.11 8.00
CA TYR A 355 -16.22 12.85 6.75
C TYR A 355 -15.29 14.05 6.57
N ASP A 356 -14.74 14.56 7.68
CA ASP A 356 -13.78 15.66 7.71
C ASP A 356 -12.74 15.32 8.79
N LEU A 357 -11.50 15.11 8.36
CA LEU A 357 -10.39 14.75 9.25
C LEU A 357 -10.07 15.85 10.27
N THR A 358 -10.51 17.09 10.04
CA THR A 358 -10.35 18.19 11.01
C THR A 358 -11.19 17.99 12.28
N TYR A 359 -12.18 17.08 12.24
CA TYR A 359 -12.98 16.71 13.41
C TYR A 359 -12.28 15.74 14.35
N ASP A 360 -11.15 15.16 13.94
CA ASP A 360 -10.36 14.34 14.85
C ASP A 360 -9.78 15.18 15.97
N SER A 361 -9.97 14.70 17.20
CA SER A 361 -9.46 15.33 18.43
C SER A 361 -7.95 15.63 18.42
N THR A 362 -7.17 14.88 17.64
CA THR A 362 -5.71 15.01 17.52
C THR A 362 -5.29 15.99 16.42
N PHE A 363 -6.20 16.37 15.50
CA PHE A 363 -5.86 17.08 14.26
C PHE A 363 -5.05 18.36 14.51
N VAL A 364 -5.48 19.18 15.48
CA VAL A 364 -4.86 20.48 15.80
C VAL A 364 -3.48 20.35 16.47
N ASN A 365 -3.21 19.20 17.11
CA ASN A 365 -1.96 18.93 17.83
C ASN A 365 -1.05 17.94 17.08
N ALA A 366 -1.43 17.52 15.87
CA ALA A 366 -0.64 16.61 15.06
C ALA A 366 0.72 17.22 14.70
N ALA A 367 1.78 16.44 14.91
CA ALA A 367 3.18 16.86 14.79
C ALA A 367 3.54 17.55 13.47
N GLY A 368 2.94 17.12 12.36
CA GLY A 368 3.19 17.64 11.02
C GLY A 368 2.74 19.09 10.77
N GLN A 369 1.91 19.69 11.63
CA GLN A 369 1.41 21.06 11.41
C GLN A 369 2.27 22.16 12.06
N THR A 370 3.02 21.86 13.12
CA THR A 370 3.51 22.92 14.03
C THR A 370 4.90 22.71 14.63
N LEU A 371 5.56 21.57 14.41
CA LEU A 371 6.81 21.28 15.11
C LEU A 371 8.04 21.81 14.38
N SER A 372 8.64 22.85 14.94
CA SER A 372 10.04 23.20 14.71
C SER A 372 10.96 22.29 15.51
N LYS A 373 12.24 22.18 15.13
CA LYS A 373 13.23 21.37 15.85
C LYS A 373 13.29 21.75 17.34
N GLY A 374 13.00 20.79 18.23
CA GLY A 374 12.94 21.01 19.69
C GLY A 374 11.55 21.36 20.24
N SER A 375 10.51 21.28 19.40
CA SER A 375 9.11 21.41 19.84
C SER A 375 8.60 20.12 20.51
N TYR A 376 7.52 20.24 21.26
CA TYR A 376 6.81 19.12 21.89
C TYR A 376 5.34 19.14 21.49
N VAL A 377 4.71 17.96 21.48
CA VAL A 377 3.27 17.81 21.23
C VAL A 377 2.54 17.73 22.56
N ILE A 378 1.47 18.52 22.72
CA ILE A 378 0.56 18.42 23.86
C ILE A 378 -0.61 17.54 23.44
N TYR A 379 -0.79 16.42 24.14
CA TYR A 379 -1.90 15.48 23.91
C TYR A 379 -3.14 15.98 24.66
N GLN A 380 -3.69 17.10 24.18
CA GLN A 380 -4.83 17.79 24.82
C GLN A 380 -6.10 16.95 24.78
N GLU A 381 -6.26 16.13 23.75
CA GLU A 381 -7.34 15.15 23.62
C GLU A 381 -7.34 14.10 24.75
N ASN A 382 -6.19 13.89 25.40
CA ASN A 382 -6.03 13.00 26.52
C ASN A 382 -6.53 11.57 26.19
N ILE A 383 -7.49 11.03 26.95
CA ILE A 383 -8.07 9.71 26.67
C ILE A 383 -9.07 9.70 25.51
N TYR A 384 -9.49 10.86 25.00
CA TYR A 384 -10.48 10.99 23.94
C TYR A 384 -9.81 10.94 22.57
N SER A 385 -9.30 9.78 22.20
CA SER A 385 -8.70 9.52 20.88
C SER A 385 -9.53 8.50 20.09
N GLY A 386 -9.68 8.72 18.79
CA GLY A 386 -10.49 7.88 17.89
C GLY A 386 -11.93 7.77 18.37
N TYR A 387 -12.51 6.56 18.35
CA TYR A 387 -13.92 6.34 18.75
C TYR A 387 -14.26 6.92 20.13
N LYS A 388 -13.33 6.98 21.09
CA LYS A 388 -13.61 7.56 22.42
C LYS A 388 -14.00 9.03 22.33
N TRP A 389 -13.46 9.76 21.36
CA TRP A 389 -13.86 11.13 21.07
C TRP A 389 -15.24 11.16 20.41
N TYR A 390 -15.37 10.53 19.24
CA TYR A 390 -16.58 10.62 18.42
C TYR A 390 -17.83 10.13 19.18
N GLU A 391 -17.76 8.97 19.82
CA GLU A 391 -18.89 8.38 20.58
C GLU A 391 -19.25 9.19 21.83
N THR A 392 -18.25 9.68 22.56
CA THR A 392 -18.50 10.46 23.79
C THR A 392 -19.08 11.82 23.45
N ALA A 393 -18.51 12.50 22.44
CA ALA A 393 -18.99 13.78 21.98
C ALA A 393 -20.44 13.69 21.46
N ASP A 394 -20.82 12.60 20.79
CA ASP A 394 -22.20 12.38 20.36
C ASP A 394 -23.16 12.24 21.54
N LYS A 395 -22.78 11.39 22.51
CA LYS A 395 -23.57 11.16 23.71
C LYS A 395 -23.77 12.43 24.54
N GLU A 396 -22.82 13.36 24.49
CA GLU A 396 -22.92 14.68 25.15
C GLU A 396 -23.65 15.73 24.29
N GLY A 397 -24.10 15.38 23.09
CA GLY A 397 -24.84 16.25 22.19
C GLY A 397 -23.98 17.25 21.44
N TYR A 398 -22.65 17.07 21.41
CA TYR A 398 -21.71 17.96 20.73
C TYR A 398 -21.99 18.05 19.23
N TRP A 399 -22.32 16.92 18.60
CA TRP A 399 -22.60 16.86 17.15
C TRP A 399 -24.02 17.31 16.78
N ALA A 400 -24.91 17.62 17.72
CA ALA A 400 -26.36 17.76 17.47
C ALA A 400 -26.73 18.78 16.38
N ASN A 401 -25.91 19.80 16.15
CA ASN A 401 -26.12 20.83 15.13
C ASN A 401 -25.29 20.63 13.86
N TYR A 402 -24.51 19.55 13.77
CA TYR A 402 -23.72 19.24 12.59
C TYR A 402 -24.64 18.66 11.51
N THR A 403 -24.40 19.09 10.27
CA THR A 403 -25.13 18.62 9.10
C THR A 403 -24.17 18.42 7.94
N LYS A 404 -24.41 17.40 7.11
CA LYS A 404 -23.66 17.17 5.88
C LYS A 404 -24.62 16.80 4.75
N GLU A 405 -24.46 17.45 3.59
CA GLU A 405 -25.13 16.98 2.37
C GLU A 405 -24.29 15.87 1.74
N ILE A 406 -24.94 14.77 1.37
CA ILE A 406 -24.39 13.70 0.54
C ILE A 406 -25.28 13.51 -0.69
N SER A 407 -24.71 12.96 -1.76
CA SER A 407 -25.49 12.59 -2.94
C SER A 407 -26.10 11.20 -2.73
N ASP A 408 -27.35 11.02 -3.15
CA ASP A 408 -27.91 9.69 -3.37
C ASP A 408 -27.63 9.22 -4.81
N ARG A 409 -27.71 7.90 -5.02
CA ARG A 409 -27.45 7.22 -6.30
C ARG A 409 -28.24 7.77 -7.50
N LYS A 410 -29.37 8.44 -7.28
CA LYS A 410 -30.21 9.02 -8.36
C LYS A 410 -29.92 10.51 -8.59
N GLY A 411 -28.83 11.02 -8.01
CA GLY A 411 -28.49 12.43 -8.03
C GLY A 411 -29.39 13.29 -7.12
N GLY A 412 -30.16 12.66 -6.24
CA GLY A 412 -30.82 13.35 -5.15
C GLY A 412 -29.82 13.75 -4.07
N LYS A 413 -30.22 14.66 -3.20
CA LYS A 413 -29.41 15.09 -2.06
C LYS A 413 -30.06 14.60 -0.77
N LYS A 414 -29.25 14.01 0.11
CA LYS A 414 -29.65 13.66 1.47
C LYS A 414 -28.85 14.50 2.46
N THR A 415 -29.53 15.07 3.45
CA THR A 415 -28.88 15.76 4.56
C THR A 415 -28.75 14.79 5.74
N LEU A 416 -27.52 14.50 6.13
CA LEU A 416 -27.17 13.83 7.38
C LEU A 416 -27.13 14.86 8.51
N THR A 417 -27.40 14.43 9.74
CA THR A 417 -27.45 15.29 10.93
C THR A 417 -26.84 14.58 12.13
N GLY A 418 -26.25 15.31 13.08
CA GLY A 418 -25.72 14.70 14.29
C GLY A 418 -24.44 13.90 14.00
N TYR A 419 -24.29 12.76 14.70
CA TYR A 419 -23.20 11.80 14.47
C TYR A 419 -23.02 11.40 13.00
N ASP A 420 -24.13 11.10 12.31
CA ASP A 420 -24.10 10.66 10.91
C ASP A 420 -23.56 11.74 9.96
N ALA A 421 -23.57 13.01 10.35
CA ALA A 421 -22.95 14.09 9.57
C ALA A 421 -21.43 14.17 9.76
N VAL A 422 -20.88 13.47 10.75
CA VAL A 422 -19.49 13.56 11.22
C VAL A 422 -18.73 12.27 10.92
N VAL A 423 -19.30 11.11 11.27
CA VAL A 423 -18.69 9.80 11.09
C VAL A 423 -19.37 9.07 9.94
N GLN A 424 -18.57 8.66 8.95
CA GLN A 424 -19.04 7.89 7.80
C GLN A 424 -19.04 6.39 8.12
N TYR A 425 -17.91 5.85 8.61
CA TYR A 425 -17.78 4.44 8.96
C TYR A 425 -17.13 4.27 10.34
N PRO A 426 -17.90 3.90 11.38
CA PRO A 426 -17.34 3.67 12.70
C PRO A 426 -16.55 2.36 12.78
N PHE A 427 -17.05 1.28 12.15
CA PHE A 427 -16.46 -0.06 12.17
C PHE A 427 -16.50 -0.81 10.81
N GLY A 428 -16.75 -0.12 9.70
CA GLY A 428 -16.96 -0.69 8.35
C GLY A 428 -18.43 -0.86 7.95
N TYR A 429 -18.71 -1.60 6.86
CA TYR A 429 -20.06 -1.95 6.36
C TYR A 429 -20.70 -3.09 7.14
#